data_AF-W0B8J9-F1
#
_entry.id   AF-W0B8J9-F1
#
_cell.length_a   1.000
_cell.length_b   1.000
_cell.length_c   1.000
_cell.angle_alpha   90.00
_cell.angle_beta   90.00
_cell.angle_gamma   90.00
#
_symmetry.space_group_name_H-M   'P 1'
#
loop_
_entity.id
_entity.type
_entity.pdbx_description
1 polymer ?
#
loop_
_entity_poly.entity_id
_entity_poly.type
_entity_poly.pdbx_seq_one_letter_code
_entity_poly.pdbx_strand_id
1 'polypeptide(L)'
;MPLIVNLSSIHTLHPISKSVDAFAQLCNRYSAGCFNSCPTFFKSWSNYAWVMYQYSRNDRKLIQPYRLGAIDTEQFLQNLLRIFPFLQDVEAEQEMMIGLNEGESYSREFALSLLENAWNAMIDMDETRASRFPALFEQARTEPVYLISNTNELNVLKILRLLRRQNPDIRFYTPLDLSVRESREPIEIAPNVFLCLSYRYQLFKTMADNRSLNPHSTMSLLNHLIKGQLTSTAVSDIRVVSQFPGDLEEAAKLGIPKENTCHADVFFNEVVLGMRKTA
;
A
#
# COMPACT_ATOMS: atom_id res chain seq x y z
N MET A 1 2.42 -19.69 -17.02
CA MET A 1 2.30 -19.76 -15.55
C MET A 1 1.99 -18.38 -14.99
N PRO A 2 0.71 -18.09 -14.70
CA PRO A 2 0.30 -16.90 -13.95
C PRO A 2 1.07 -16.73 -12.64
N LEU A 3 1.39 -15.49 -12.32
CA LEU A 3 2.15 -15.13 -11.13
C LEU A 3 1.29 -14.28 -10.19
N ILE A 4 1.19 -14.66 -8.92
CA ILE A 4 0.57 -13.86 -7.87
C ILE A 4 1.67 -13.33 -6.95
N VAL A 5 1.80 -12.01 -6.84
CA VAL A 5 2.87 -11.35 -6.09
C VAL A 5 2.28 -10.46 -5.01
N ASN A 6 2.82 -10.54 -3.81
CA ASN A 6 2.52 -9.55 -2.78
C ASN A 6 3.05 -8.16 -3.20
N LEU A 7 2.18 -7.15 -3.29
CA LEU A 7 2.56 -5.80 -3.71
C LEU A 7 3.69 -5.19 -2.86
N SER A 8 3.77 -5.51 -1.57
CA SER A 8 4.84 -5.01 -0.71
C SER A 8 6.19 -5.65 -0.95
N SER A 9 6.29 -6.62 -1.85
CA SER A 9 7.55 -7.19 -2.33
C SER A 9 8.25 -6.33 -3.38
N ILE A 10 7.57 -5.34 -3.97
CA ILE A 10 8.13 -4.47 -5.03
C ILE A 10 8.37 -3.03 -4.61
N HIS A 11 7.96 -2.63 -3.42
CA HIS A 11 8.22 -1.30 -2.83
C HIS A 11 8.70 -1.47 -1.38
N THR A 12 9.26 -0.42 -0.79
CA THR A 12 9.74 -0.43 0.60
C THR A 12 8.62 -0.04 1.55
N LEU A 13 8.35 -0.92 2.51
CA LEU A 13 7.37 -0.67 3.56
C LEU A 13 8.14 -0.44 4.87
N HIS A 14 8.13 0.79 5.34
CA HIS A 14 8.75 1.14 6.62
C HIS A 14 7.82 0.85 7.81
N PRO A 15 8.37 0.74 9.03
CA PRO A 15 7.56 0.66 10.24
C PRO A 15 6.61 1.86 10.38
N ILE A 16 5.48 1.65 11.05
CA ILE A 16 4.48 2.69 11.29
C ILE A 16 5.04 3.94 11.99
N SER A 17 6.14 3.79 12.73
CA SER A 17 6.85 4.91 13.36
C SER A 17 7.24 6.00 12.36
N LYS A 18 7.53 5.66 11.08
CA LYS A 18 7.79 6.67 10.04
C LYS A 18 6.60 7.57 9.76
N SER A 19 5.38 7.01 9.73
CA SER A 19 4.16 7.80 9.57
C SER A 19 3.90 8.64 10.83
N VAL A 20 4.08 8.06 12.01
CA VAL A 20 3.97 8.78 13.29
C VAL A 20 4.96 9.94 13.37
N ASP A 21 6.20 9.74 12.97
CA ASP A 21 7.24 10.78 12.89
C ASP A 21 6.81 11.91 11.96
N ALA A 22 6.24 11.58 10.78
CA ALA A 22 5.78 12.58 9.83
C ALA A 22 4.59 13.40 10.37
N PHE A 23 3.62 12.76 11.03
CA PHE A 23 2.55 13.48 11.73
C PHE A 23 3.08 14.35 12.88
N ALA A 24 4.06 13.85 13.64
CA ALA A 24 4.69 14.62 14.71
C ALA A 24 5.44 15.85 14.16
N GLN A 25 6.04 15.75 12.97
CA GLN A 25 6.64 16.89 12.27
C GLN A 25 5.60 17.95 11.87
N LEU A 26 4.40 17.53 11.43
CA LEU A 26 3.29 18.47 11.20
C LEU A 26 2.93 19.22 12.49
N CYS A 27 2.81 18.51 13.62
CA CYS A 27 2.59 19.16 14.91
C CYS A 27 3.72 20.14 15.25
N ASN A 28 4.99 19.75 15.08
CA ASN A 28 6.13 20.62 15.39
C ASN A 28 6.10 21.92 14.57
N ARG A 29 5.76 21.82 13.28
CA ARG A 29 5.79 22.93 12.33
C ARG A 29 4.56 23.85 12.46
N TYR A 30 3.36 23.28 12.59
CA TYR A 30 2.12 24.06 12.46
C TYR A 30 1.35 24.22 13.78
N SER A 31 1.63 23.43 14.82
CA SER A 31 0.99 23.68 16.12
C SER A 31 1.64 24.88 16.81
N ALA A 32 0.84 25.93 17.02
CA ALA A 32 1.14 26.97 17.98
C ALA A 32 1.02 26.33 19.37
N GLY A 33 2.14 26.00 20.00
CA GLY A 33 2.11 25.37 21.32
C GLY A 33 1.55 26.34 22.37
N CYS A 34 0.78 25.84 23.35
CA CYS A 34 0.50 26.58 24.59
C CYS A 34 1.75 26.85 25.46
N PHE A 35 2.94 26.38 25.07
CA PHE A 35 4.19 26.49 25.82
C PHE A 35 5.33 27.03 24.94
N ASN A 36 5.35 28.36 24.75
CA ASN A 36 6.38 29.08 24.01
C ASN A 36 7.74 29.21 24.75
N SER A 37 7.92 28.56 25.91
CA SER A 37 9.07 28.77 26.78
C SER A 37 10.20 27.73 26.67
N CYS A 38 10.01 26.59 25.97
CA CYS A 38 11.04 25.55 25.77
C CYS A 38 10.92 24.88 24.37
N PRO A 39 11.60 25.37 23.31
CA PRO A 39 10.98 25.35 21.98
C PRO A 39 11.11 24.05 21.15
N THR A 40 12.12 23.19 21.37
CA THR A 40 12.46 22.16 20.36
C THR A 40 12.42 20.72 20.86
N PHE A 41 13.14 20.37 21.93
CA PHE A 41 13.26 18.97 22.37
C PHE A 41 11.97 18.45 23.02
N PHE A 42 11.43 19.20 24.00
CA PHE A 42 10.19 18.82 24.68
C PHE A 42 8.96 18.89 23.75
N LYS A 43 8.92 19.86 22.84
CA LYS A 43 7.86 19.98 21.81
C LYS A 43 7.87 18.75 20.89
N SER A 44 9.03 18.30 20.42
CA SER A 44 9.14 17.13 19.54
C SER A 44 8.70 15.83 20.23
N TRP A 45 9.18 15.57 21.45
CA TRP A 45 8.83 14.34 22.17
C TRP A 45 7.35 14.31 22.60
N SER A 46 6.83 15.41 23.13
CA SER A 46 5.42 15.50 23.52
C SER A 46 4.47 15.36 22.32
N ASN A 47 4.82 15.96 21.18
CA ASN A 47 4.05 15.80 19.94
C ASN A 47 4.08 14.35 19.44
N TYR A 48 5.25 13.70 19.44
CA TYR A 48 5.34 12.28 19.07
C TYR A 48 4.48 11.39 19.98
N ALA A 49 4.57 11.57 21.29
CA ALA A 49 3.76 10.82 22.26
C ALA A 49 2.26 11.07 22.08
N TRP A 50 1.87 12.32 21.81
CA TRP A 50 0.48 12.67 21.51
C TRP A 50 -0.01 12.02 20.21
N VAL A 51 0.79 12.01 19.14
CA VAL A 51 0.44 11.34 17.87
C VAL A 51 0.29 9.82 18.10
N MET A 52 1.20 9.19 18.83
CA MET A 52 1.09 7.78 19.21
C MET A 52 -0.21 7.50 19.99
N TYR A 53 -0.55 8.38 20.93
CA TYR A 53 -1.81 8.29 21.67
C TYR A 53 -3.03 8.42 20.74
N GLN A 54 -3.03 9.39 19.82
CA GLN A 54 -4.11 9.54 18.83
C GLN A 54 -4.22 8.32 17.91
N TYR A 55 -3.10 7.76 17.47
CA TYR A 55 -3.07 6.55 16.65
C TYR A 55 -3.74 5.39 17.39
N SER A 56 -3.36 5.14 18.65
CA SER A 56 -3.94 4.09 19.48
C SER A 56 -5.43 4.32 19.76
N ARG A 57 -5.81 5.55 20.12
CA ARG A 57 -7.20 5.92 20.45
C ARG A 57 -8.14 5.81 19.24
N ASN A 58 -7.64 6.11 18.04
CA ASN A 58 -8.44 6.13 16.82
C ASN A 58 -8.27 4.86 15.95
N ASP A 59 -7.50 3.87 16.41
CA ASP A 59 -7.27 2.63 15.65
C ASP A 59 -8.59 1.98 15.23
N ARG A 60 -9.45 1.63 16.20
CA ARG A 60 -10.73 0.95 15.91
C ARG A 60 -11.79 1.81 15.23
N LYS A 61 -11.75 3.13 15.41
CA LYS A 61 -12.84 4.05 14.98
C LYS A 61 -12.56 4.75 13.65
N LEU A 62 -11.30 4.81 13.22
CA LEU A 62 -10.89 5.55 12.03
C LEU A 62 -9.91 4.74 11.17
N ILE A 63 -8.80 4.29 11.75
CA ILE A 63 -7.71 3.65 10.99
C ILE A 63 -8.14 2.28 10.45
N GLN A 64 -8.67 1.40 11.30
CA GLN A 64 -9.16 0.10 10.88
C GLN A 64 -10.29 0.26 9.85
N PRO A 65 -11.39 1.00 10.12
CA PRO A 65 -12.43 1.23 9.13
C PRO A 65 -11.90 1.68 7.76
N TYR A 66 -10.92 2.58 7.72
CA TYR A 66 -10.30 3.00 6.46
C TYR A 66 -9.50 1.88 5.78
N ARG A 67 -8.68 1.13 6.53
CA ARG A 67 -7.95 -0.04 6.01
C ARG A 67 -8.87 -1.16 5.51
N LEU A 68 -10.06 -1.28 6.11
CA LEU A 68 -11.08 -2.25 5.71
C LEU A 68 -11.91 -1.77 4.49
N GLY A 69 -11.79 -0.50 4.08
CA GLY A 69 -12.66 0.10 3.08
C GLY A 69 -14.10 0.32 3.54
N ALA A 70 -14.31 0.51 4.84
CA ALA A 70 -15.61 0.89 5.40
C ALA A 70 -15.86 2.40 5.32
N ILE A 71 -14.80 3.20 5.15
CA ILE A 71 -14.84 4.63 4.87
C ILE A 71 -13.89 4.93 3.72
N ASP A 72 -14.21 5.93 2.91
CA ASP A 72 -13.37 6.37 1.79
C ASP A 72 -12.22 7.29 2.24
N THR A 73 -11.32 7.60 1.31
CA THR A 73 -10.16 8.46 1.56
C THR A 73 -10.53 9.88 1.97
N GLU A 74 -11.55 10.48 1.38
CA GLU A 74 -11.98 11.84 1.70
C GLU A 74 -12.49 11.89 3.14
N GLN A 75 -13.39 10.99 3.51
CA GLN A 75 -13.91 10.87 4.87
C GLN A 75 -12.79 10.58 5.87
N PHE A 76 -11.82 9.74 5.51
CA PHE A 76 -10.66 9.46 6.36
C PHE A 76 -9.81 10.72 6.60
N LEU A 77 -9.43 11.44 5.54
CA LEU A 77 -8.61 12.65 5.64
C LEU A 77 -9.32 13.78 6.38
N GLN A 78 -10.62 13.98 6.15
CA GLN A 78 -11.43 14.94 6.89
C GLN A 78 -11.52 14.61 8.38
N ASN A 79 -11.63 13.33 8.73
CA ASN A 79 -11.60 12.89 10.13
C ASN A 79 -10.21 13.06 10.76
N LEU A 80 -9.13 12.84 10.01
CA LEU A 80 -7.79 13.19 10.46
C LEU A 80 -7.66 14.70 10.70
N LEU A 81 -8.17 15.54 9.80
CA LEU A 81 -8.12 17.00 9.96
C LEU A 81 -8.82 17.47 11.25
N ARG A 82 -9.89 16.79 11.68
CA ARG A 82 -10.52 17.05 12.99
C ARG A 82 -9.62 16.70 14.19
N ILE A 83 -8.72 15.73 14.04
CA ILE A 83 -7.72 15.38 15.06
C ILE A 83 -6.57 16.40 15.06
N PHE A 84 -6.24 16.96 13.90
CA PHE A 84 -5.19 17.97 13.71
C PHE A 84 -5.79 19.34 13.31
N PRO A 85 -6.64 19.97 14.16
CA PRO A 85 -7.44 21.13 13.77
C PRO A 85 -6.57 22.36 13.45
N PHE A 86 -5.36 22.44 14.00
CA PHE A 86 -4.41 23.52 13.71
C PHE A 86 -3.96 23.59 12.24
N LEU A 87 -4.23 22.55 11.44
CA LEU A 87 -3.93 22.57 10.00
C LEU A 87 -5.00 23.31 9.18
N GLN A 88 -6.20 23.55 9.73
CA GLN A 88 -7.30 24.20 9.00
C GLN A 88 -6.99 25.65 8.62
N ASP A 89 -6.20 26.33 9.46
CA ASP A 89 -5.87 27.75 9.29
C ASP A 89 -4.51 27.95 8.58
N VAL A 90 -3.91 26.89 8.04
CA VAL A 90 -2.58 26.97 7.41
C VAL A 90 -2.71 27.47 5.97
N GLU A 91 -2.06 28.59 5.67
CA GLU A 91 -1.95 29.10 4.32
C GLU A 91 -1.08 28.18 3.44
N ALA A 92 -1.50 28.00 2.18
CA ALA A 92 -0.81 27.12 1.25
C ALA A 92 0.57 27.68 0.86
N GLU A 93 1.63 26.96 1.21
CA GLU A 93 2.97 27.23 0.69
C GLU A 93 3.07 26.64 -0.73
N GLN A 94 3.07 27.50 -1.76
CA GLN A 94 2.93 27.09 -3.16
C GLN A 94 4.03 26.11 -3.62
N GLU A 95 5.28 26.31 -3.21
CA GLU A 95 6.38 25.38 -3.49
C GLU A 95 6.20 24.02 -2.81
N MET A 96 5.72 24.03 -1.55
CA MET A 96 5.43 22.79 -0.82
C MET A 96 4.26 22.04 -1.48
N MET A 97 3.22 22.74 -1.91
CA MET A 97 2.09 22.16 -2.65
C MET A 97 2.53 21.46 -3.94
N ILE A 98 3.46 22.04 -4.70
CA ILE A 98 4.01 21.41 -5.91
C ILE A 98 4.74 20.11 -5.55
N GLY A 99 5.57 20.13 -4.50
CA GLY A 99 6.29 18.95 -4.03
C GLY A 99 5.39 17.86 -3.44
N LEU A 100 4.28 18.23 -2.79
CA LEU A 100 3.34 17.29 -2.19
C LEU A 100 2.48 16.58 -3.25
N ASN A 101 2.12 17.28 -4.31
CA ASN A 101 1.08 16.81 -5.24
C ASN A 101 1.62 16.05 -6.45
N GLU A 102 2.94 16.06 -6.76
CA GLU A 102 3.63 15.30 -7.85
C GLU A 102 2.75 14.88 -9.08
N GLY A 103 1.81 15.74 -9.53
CA GLY A 103 0.89 15.50 -10.64
C GLY A 103 -0.38 14.65 -10.38
N GLU A 104 -0.48 13.93 -9.27
CA GLU A 104 -1.68 13.16 -8.88
C GLU A 104 -1.82 13.27 -7.36
N SER A 105 -2.94 13.71 -6.82
CA SER A 105 -3.20 13.79 -5.37
C SER A 105 -4.68 13.52 -5.14
N TYR A 106 -5.07 12.87 -4.03
CA TYR A 106 -6.49 12.82 -3.67
C TYR A 106 -6.98 14.19 -3.21
N SER A 107 -6.08 14.95 -2.59
CA SER A 107 -6.39 16.21 -1.94
C SER A 107 -5.99 17.42 -2.77
N ARG A 108 -6.93 18.37 -2.94
CA ARG A 108 -6.66 19.70 -3.50
C ARG A 108 -6.38 20.76 -2.42
N GLU A 109 -6.80 20.48 -1.19
CA GLU A 109 -6.59 21.35 -0.03
C GLU A 109 -5.22 21.08 0.60
N PHE A 110 -4.46 22.13 0.90
CA PHE A 110 -3.10 22.00 1.44
C PHE A 110 -3.05 21.17 2.72
N ALA A 111 -3.98 21.42 3.65
CA ALA A 111 -4.07 20.70 4.91
C ALA A 111 -4.25 19.18 4.70
N LEU A 112 -5.13 18.79 3.77
CA LEU A 112 -5.36 17.39 3.45
C LEU A 112 -4.15 16.76 2.72
N SER A 113 -3.48 17.50 1.84
CA SER A 113 -2.24 17.05 1.19
C SER A 113 -1.10 16.82 2.20
N LEU A 114 -1.00 17.63 3.25
CA LEU A 114 -0.05 17.42 4.35
C LEU A 114 -0.35 16.12 5.10
N LEU A 115 -1.63 15.85 5.41
CA LEU A 115 -2.08 14.63 6.07
C LEU A 115 -1.87 13.39 5.19
N GLU A 116 -2.18 13.47 3.89
CA GLU A 116 -1.91 12.43 2.90
C GLU A 116 -0.42 12.08 2.86
N ASN A 117 0.45 13.09 2.83
CA ASN A 117 1.90 12.86 2.81
C ASN A 117 2.39 12.20 4.10
N ALA A 118 1.96 12.70 5.26
CA ALA A 118 2.33 12.11 6.55
C ALA A 118 1.86 10.66 6.70
N TRP A 119 0.66 10.35 6.19
CA TRP A 119 0.16 8.98 6.13
C TRP A 119 1.03 8.09 5.23
N ASN A 120 1.37 8.59 4.05
CA ASN A 120 2.17 7.88 3.05
C ASN A 120 3.66 7.78 3.38
N ALA A 121 4.16 8.41 4.45
CA ALA A 121 5.59 8.42 4.81
C ALA A 121 6.17 7.02 5.13
N MET A 122 5.31 6.01 5.30
CA MET A 122 5.73 4.61 5.44
C MET A 122 5.99 3.89 4.11
N ILE A 123 5.66 4.53 2.97
CA ILE A 123 5.80 3.97 1.63
C ILE A 123 6.97 4.66 0.92
N ASP A 124 7.95 3.87 0.52
CA ASP A 124 9.11 4.35 -0.24
C ASP A 124 9.52 3.33 -1.33
N MET A 125 10.50 3.70 -2.14
CA MET A 125 11.12 2.85 -3.14
C MET A 125 12.64 2.92 -2.99
N ASP A 126 13.22 2.00 -2.21
CA ASP A 126 14.68 1.91 -2.13
C ASP A 126 15.30 1.34 -3.42
N GLU A 127 16.57 1.66 -3.65
CA GLU A 127 17.32 1.19 -4.82
C GLU A 127 17.40 -0.34 -4.92
N THR A 128 17.31 -1.06 -3.79
CA THR A 128 17.37 -2.53 -3.77
C THR A 128 16.12 -3.18 -4.34
N ARG A 129 15.00 -2.45 -4.40
CA ARG A 129 13.72 -2.92 -4.94
C ARG A 129 13.40 -2.36 -6.33
N ALA A 130 14.14 -1.36 -6.79
CA ALA A 130 13.89 -0.68 -8.06
C ALA A 130 13.79 -1.62 -9.27
N SER A 131 14.58 -2.71 -9.31
CA SER A 131 14.58 -3.68 -10.41
C SER A 131 13.44 -4.70 -10.37
N ARG A 132 12.69 -4.79 -9.27
CA ARG A 132 11.70 -5.86 -9.07
C ARG A 132 10.47 -5.68 -9.95
N PHE A 133 9.97 -4.46 -10.11
CA PHE A 133 8.80 -4.22 -10.97
C PHE A 133 9.10 -4.44 -12.47
N PRO A 134 10.22 -3.95 -13.05
CA PRO A 134 10.64 -4.31 -14.39
C PRO A 134 10.71 -5.82 -14.63
N ALA A 135 11.26 -6.58 -13.68
CA ALA A 135 11.32 -8.03 -13.77
C ALA A 135 9.93 -8.68 -13.86
N LEU A 136 8.96 -8.17 -13.09
CA LEU A 136 7.56 -8.62 -13.21
C LEU A 136 6.95 -8.21 -14.55
N PHE A 137 7.26 -7.01 -15.05
CA PHE A 137 6.73 -6.53 -16.31
C PHE A 137 7.23 -7.35 -17.51
N GLU A 138 8.51 -7.75 -17.52
CA GLU A 138 9.02 -8.67 -18.56
C GLU A 138 8.33 -10.04 -18.50
N GLN A 139 8.03 -10.55 -17.30
CA GLN A 139 7.23 -11.77 -17.15
C GLN A 139 5.78 -11.58 -17.64
N ALA A 140 5.21 -10.38 -17.43
CA ALA A 140 3.88 -10.02 -17.88
C ALA A 140 3.72 -10.08 -19.42
N ARG A 141 4.82 -10.09 -20.19
CA ARG A 141 4.77 -10.22 -21.65
C ARG A 141 4.26 -11.58 -22.12
N THR A 142 4.39 -12.61 -21.30
CA THR A 142 3.96 -13.98 -21.63
C THR A 142 2.79 -14.46 -20.79
N GLU A 143 2.72 -14.04 -19.52
CA GLU A 143 1.79 -14.60 -18.54
C GLU A 143 1.29 -13.53 -17.57
N PRO A 144 0.02 -13.56 -17.14
CA PRO A 144 -0.53 -12.51 -16.29
C PRO A 144 0.14 -12.44 -14.92
N VAL A 145 0.39 -11.22 -14.44
CA VAL A 145 0.92 -10.93 -13.10
C VAL A 145 -0.16 -10.26 -12.25
N TYR A 146 -0.50 -10.85 -11.11
CA TYR A 146 -1.48 -10.33 -10.16
C TYR A 146 -0.79 -9.83 -8.89
N LEU A 147 -0.82 -8.53 -8.65
CA LEU A 147 -0.32 -7.87 -7.45
C LEU A 147 -1.41 -7.84 -6.37
N ILE A 148 -1.22 -8.56 -5.27
CA ILE A 148 -2.19 -8.61 -4.16
C ILE A 148 -1.78 -7.68 -3.01
N SER A 149 -2.72 -6.92 -2.42
CA SER A 149 -2.42 -5.99 -1.32
C SER A 149 -3.52 -5.87 -0.25
N ASN A 150 -3.11 -5.87 1.03
CA ASN A 150 -3.93 -5.58 2.22
C ASN A 150 -3.70 -4.12 2.66
N THR A 151 -3.85 -3.17 1.75
CA THR A 151 -3.50 -1.75 1.96
C THR A 151 -4.74 -0.86 1.81
N ASN A 152 -4.56 0.47 1.67
CA ASN A 152 -5.62 1.45 1.43
C ASN A 152 -5.33 2.29 0.17
N GLU A 153 -6.31 3.07 -0.27
CA GLU A 153 -6.26 3.95 -1.45
C GLU A 153 -5.04 4.88 -1.48
N LEU A 154 -4.77 5.61 -0.40
CA LEU A 154 -3.65 6.57 -0.29
C LEU A 154 -2.31 5.88 -0.56
N ASN A 155 -2.07 4.76 0.13
CA ASN A 155 -0.83 4.01 -0.01
C ASN A 155 -0.68 3.43 -1.43
N VAL A 156 -1.76 2.90 -2.03
CA VAL A 156 -1.71 2.38 -3.40
C VAL A 156 -1.35 3.47 -4.39
N LEU A 157 -1.97 4.64 -4.27
CA LEU A 157 -1.69 5.75 -5.16
C LEU A 157 -0.22 6.18 -5.03
N LYS A 158 0.32 6.29 -3.80
CA LYS A 158 1.75 6.57 -3.60
C LYS A 158 2.66 5.51 -4.24
N ILE A 159 2.35 4.21 -4.06
CA ILE A 159 3.11 3.12 -4.67
C ILE A 159 3.11 3.24 -6.19
N LEU A 160 1.95 3.49 -6.82
CA LEU A 160 1.85 3.62 -8.26
C LEU A 160 2.62 4.84 -8.80
N ARG A 161 2.62 5.97 -8.08
CA ARG A 161 3.44 7.13 -8.43
C ARG A 161 4.94 6.78 -8.41
N LEU A 162 5.40 6.12 -7.35
CA LEU A 162 6.79 5.67 -7.23
C LEU A 162 7.17 4.71 -8.36
N LEU A 163 6.30 3.75 -8.69
CA LEU A 163 6.52 2.80 -9.78
C LEU A 163 6.62 3.50 -11.14
N ARG A 164 5.74 4.46 -11.44
CA ARG A 164 5.79 5.24 -12.69
C ARG A 164 7.06 6.07 -12.78
N ARG A 165 7.42 6.75 -11.70
CA ARG A 165 8.63 7.58 -11.65
C ARG A 165 9.90 6.76 -11.85
N GLN A 166 9.97 5.58 -11.24
CA GLN A 166 11.14 4.70 -11.34
C GLN A 166 11.23 3.98 -12.69
N ASN A 167 10.11 3.82 -13.41
CA ASN A 167 10.02 3.04 -14.64
C ASN A 167 9.32 3.82 -15.77
N PRO A 168 9.93 4.91 -16.27
CA PRO A 168 9.30 5.78 -17.26
C PRO A 168 9.04 5.08 -18.61
N ASP A 169 9.79 4.02 -18.92
CA ASP A 169 9.64 3.25 -20.16
C ASP A 169 8.43 2.30 -20.13
N ILE A 170 7.86 2.03 -18.95
CA ILE A 170 6.68 1.16 -18.82
C ILE A 170 5.43 2.01 -19.03
N ARG A 171 4.58 1.60 -19.96
CA ARG A 171 3.28 2.24 -20.20
C ARG A 171 2.26 1.82 -19.13
N PHE A 172 2.08 2.65 -18.12
CA PHE A 172 1.00 2.51 -17.15
C PHE A 172 -0.32 3.04 -17.71
N TYR A 173 -1.43 2.40 -17.35
CA TYR A 173 -2.76 2.93 -17.65
C TYR A 173 -3.10 4.06 -16.67
N THR A 174 -3.67 5.15 -17.20
CA THR A 174 -4.14 6.32 -16.44
C THR A 174 -5.38 6.92 -17.11
N PRO A 175 -6.36 7.45 -16.34
CA PRO A 175 -6.49 7.34 -14.88
C PRO A 175 -6.88 5.92 -14.43
N LEU A 176 -6.48 5.54 -13.21
CA LEU A 176 -6.92 4.30 -12.57
C LEU A 176 -7.99 4.62 -11.54
N ASP A 177 -9.08 3.87 -11.55
CA ASP A 177 -10.09 3.95 -10.51
C ASP A 177 -9.67 3.07 -9.32
N LEU A 178 -9.23 3.70 -8.25
CA LEU A 178 -8.80 3.07 -7.01
C LEU A 178 -9.85 3.16 -5.90
N SER A 179 -11.00 3.77 -6.16
CA SER A 179 -12.00 4.09 -5.13
C SER A 179 -12.44 2.88 -4.30
N VAL A 180 -12.74 3.12 -3.02
CA VAL A 180 -13.35 2.18 -2.09
C VAL A 180 -14.76 1.92 -2.58
N ARG A 181 -14.89 0.83 -3.32
CA ARG A 181 -16.16 0.26 -3.75
C ARG A 181 -16.04 -1.25 -3.76
N GLU A 182 -17.14 -1.93 -3.46
CA GLU A 182 -17.18 -3.38 -3.60
C GLU A 182 -17.05 -3.76 -5.08
N SER A 183 -15.95 -4.40 -5.43
CA SER A 183 -15.60 -4.79 -6.78
C SER A 183 -14.63 -5.97 -6.71
N ARG A 184 -14.98 -7.07 -7.38
CA ARG A 184 -14.16 -8.29 -7.44
C ARG A 184 -13.35 -8.42 -8.74
N GLU A 185 -13.29 -7.35 -9.52
CA GLU A 185 -12.50 -7.27 -10.74
C GLU A 185 -11.08 -6.76 -10.46
N PRO A 186 -10.04 -7.44 -10.97
CA PRO A 186 -8.67 -6.94 -10.92
C PRO A 186 -8.53 -5.65 -11.72
N ILE A 187 -7.70 -4.72 -11.24
CA ILE A 187 -7.44 -3.46 -11.95
C ILE A 187 -6.19 -3.64 -12.79
N GLU A 188 -6.28 -3.58 -14.11
CA GLU A 188 -5.08 -3.61 -14.96
C GLU A 188 -4.34 -2.26 -14.84
N ILE A 189 -3.07 -2.29 -14.41
CA ILE A 189 -2.25 -1.08 -14.17
C ILE A 189 -1.21 -0.85 -15.26
N ALA A 190 -0.83 -1.91 -15.96
CA ALA A 190 0.05 -1.96 -17.12
C ALA A 190 -0.29 -3.24 -17.91
N PRO A 191 0.10 -3.39 -19.18
CA PRO A 191 -0.23 -4.57 -19.98
C PRO A 191 0.01 -5.89 -19.23
N ASN A 192 -1.06 -6.64 -19.00
CA ASN A 192 -1.05 -7.96 -18.33
C ASN A 192 -0.56 -7.95 -16.86
N VAL A 193 -0.53 -6.77 -16.22
CA VAL A 193 -0.23 -6.58 -14.79
C VAL A 193 -1.48 -6.06 -14.09
N PHE A 194 -2.04 -6.85 -13.20
CA PHE A 194 -3.28 -6.61 -12.51
C PHE A 194 -3.07 -6.34 -11.03
N LEU A 195 -3.88 -5.46 -10.44
CA LEU A 195 -3.85 -5.09 -9.04
C LEU A 195 -5.13 -5.54 -8.35
N CYS A 196 -4.98 -6.32 -7.27
CA CYS A 196 -6.05 -6.91 -6.48
C CYS A 196 -5.98 -6.38 -5.05
N LEU A 197 -6.94 -5.52 -4.67
CA LEU A 197 -6.93 -4.75 -3.43
C LEU A 197 -7.96 -5.28 -2.44
N SER A 198 -7.53 -5.65 -1.22
CA SER A 198 -8.39 -6.30 -0.24
C SER A 198 -9.68 -5.52 0.07
N TYR A 199 -9.58 -4.19 0.16
CA TYR A 199 -10.72 -3.33 0.46
C TYR A 199 -11.76 -3.26 -0.66
N ARG A 200 -11.37 -3.48 -1.92
CA ARG A 200 -12.33 -3.58 -3.03
C ARG A 200 -13.01 -4.95 -3.06
N TYR A 201 -12.24 -6.00 -2.78
CA TYR A 201 -12.75 -7.36 -2.75
C TYR A 201 -13.55 -7.68 -1.48
N GLN A 202 -13.44 -6.84 -0.44
CA GLN A 202 -13.93 -7.14 0.91
C GLN A 202 -13.36 -8.46 1.46
N LEU A 203 -12.11 -8.77 1.05
CA LEU A 203 -11.39 -10.00 1.39
C LEU A 203 -9.91 -9.69 1.65
N PHE A 204 -9.42 -10.11 2.81
CA PHE A 204 -7.98 -10.10 3.12
C PHE A 204 -7.25 -11.25 2.43
N LYS A 205 -5.93 -11.10 2.25
CA LYS A 205 -5.04 -12.11 1.65
C LYS A 205 -5.18 -13.50 2.22
N THR A 206 -5.33 -13.63 3.55
CA THR A 206 -5.38 -14.92 4.23
C THR A 206 -6.73 -15.19 4.88
N MET A 207 -7.06 -16.46 5.08
CA MET A 207 -8.26 -16.85 5.82
C MET A 207 -8.23 -16.40 7.28
N ALA A 208 -7.05 -16.39 7.90
CA ALA A 208 -6.86 -15.97 9.28
C ALA A 208 -7.22 -14.49 9.47
N ASP A 209 -6.76 -13.63 8.57
CA ASP A 209 -7.07 -12.20 8.58
C ASP A 209 -8.58 -11.97 8.47
N ASN A 210 -9.24 -12.64 7.52
CA ASN A 210 -10.68 -12.51 7.36
C ASN A 210 -11.46 -12.98 8.59
N ARG A 211 -11.05 -14.09 9.22
CA ARG A 211 -11.71 -14.63 10.43
C ARG A 211 -11.51 -13.75 11.66
N SER A 212 -10.45 -12.96 11.71
CA SER A 212 -10.23 -11.99 12.80
C SER A 212 -11.29 -10.87 12.80
N LEU A 213 -11.86 -10.56 11.64
CA LEU A 213 -12.89 -9.53 11.46
C LEU A 213 -14.30 -10.12 11.38
N ASN A 214 -14.45 -11.23 10.66
CA ASN A 214 -15.68 -11.98 10.53
C ASN A 214 -15.38 -13.48 10.74
N PRO A 215 -15.63 -14.03 11.94
CA PRO A 215 -15.35 -15.43 12.27
C PRO A 215 -15.99 -16.44 11.30
N HIS A 216 -17.06 -16.04 10.59
CA HIS A 216 -17.75 -16.88 9.62
C HIS A 216 -17.18 -16.80 8.20
N SER A 217 -16.10 -16.03 7.98
CA SER A 217 -15.47 -15.98 6.66
C SER A 217 -14.93 -17.35 6.25
N THR A 218 -15.19 -17.70 4.98
CA THR A 218 -14.83 -18.95 4.32
C THR A 218 -13.87 -18.76 3.15
N MET A 219 -13.55 -17.50 2.80
CA MET A 219 -12.77 -17.15 1.62
C MET A 219 -11.68 -16.14 1.96
N SER A 220 -10.51 -16.33 1.35
CA SER A 220 -9.43 -15.35 1.31
C SER A 220 -9.31 -14.75 -0.09
N LEU A 221 -8.66 -13.59 -0.22
CA LEU A 221 -8.40 -12.99 -1.53
C LEU A 221 -7.60 -13.94 -2.42
N LEU A 222 -6.61 -14.64 -1.87
CA LEU A 222 -5.81 -15.61 -2.63
C LEU A 222 -6.69 -16.78 -3.14
N ASN A 223 -7.55 -17.33 -2.27
CA ASN A 223 -8.51 -18.36 -2.63
C ASN A 223 -9.49 -17.87 -3.72
N HIS A 224 -9.99 -16.64 -3.58
CA HIS A 224 -10.88 -16.03 -4.57
C HIS A 224 -10.20 -15.85 -5.94
N LEU A 225 -8.93 -15.42 -5.99
CA LEU A 225 -8.21 -15.28 -7.25
C LEU A 225 -8.00 -16.64 -7.93
N ILE A 226 -7.56 -17.66 -7.19
CA ILE A 226 -7.30 -18.99 -7.73
C ILE A 226 -8.60 -19.64 -8.23
N LYS A 227 -9.66 -19.62 -7.41
CA LYS A 227 -10.93 -20.31 -7.74
C LYS A 227 -11.91 -19.49 -8.57
N GLY A 228 -11.71 -18.18 -8.66
CA GLY A 228 -12.62 -17.25 -9.32
C GLY A 228 -12.06 -16.65 -10.61
N GLN A 229 -10.80 -16.21 -10.60
CA GLN A 229 -10.18 -15.54 -11.74
C GLN A 229 -9.31 -16.48 -12.58
N LEU A 230 -8.65 -17.44 -11.93
CA LEU A 230 -7.73 -18.40 -12.57
C LEU A 230 -8.36 -19.79 -12.75
N THR A 231 -9.68 -19.87 -12.97
CA THR A 231 -10.43 -21.13 -13.04
C THR A 231 -9.96 -22.07 -14.16
N SER A 232 -9.40 -21.53 -15.23
CA SER A 232 -8.87 -22.30 -16.36
C SER A 232 -7.41 -22.72 -16.18
N THR A 233 -6.74 -22.28 -15.10
CA THR A 233 -5.34 -22.59 -14.81
C THR A 233 -5.28 -23.68 -13.74
N ALA A 234 -4.54 -24.76 -14.00
CA ALA A 234 -4.30 -25.76 -12.97
C ALA A 234 -3.53 -25.13 -11.81
N VAL A 235 -3.85 -25.51 -10.57
CA VAL A 235 -3.18 -24.97 -9.37
C VAL A 235 -1.67 -25.26 -9.38
N SER A 236 -1.25 -26.35 -10.04
CA SER A 236 0.16 -26.68 -10.31
C SER A 236 0.88 -25.69 -11.23
N ASP A 237 0.13 -24.85 -11.95
CA ASP A 237 0.63 -23.89 -12.93
C ASP A 237 0.41 -22.45 -12.43
N ILE A 238 0.28 -22.26 -11.11
CA ILE A 238 0.20 -20.95 -10.46
C ILE A 238 1.41 -20.80 -9.55
N ARG A 239 2.11 -19.66 -9.66
CA ARG A 239 3.23 -19.32 -8.76
C ARG A 239 2.82 -18.19 -7.82
N VAL A 240 3.20 -18.32 -6.54
CA VAL A 240 2.96 -17.30 -5.50
C VAL A 240 4.28 -16.81 -4.94
N VAL A 241 4.45 -15.49 -4.91
CA VAL A 241 5.64 -14.80 -4.39
C VAL A 241 5.21 -13.84 -3.30
N SER A 242 5.74 -14.02 -2.08
CA SER A 242 5.47 -13.11 -0.96
C SER A 242 6.66 -13.01 -0.01
N GLN A 243 6.73 -11.89 0.69
CA GLN A 243 7.64 -11.69 1.82
C GLN A 243 7.00 -12.04 3.17
N PHE A 244 5.70 -12.36 3.19
CA PHE A 244 5.00 -12.75 4.42
C PHE A 244 4.73 -14.27 4.42
N PRO A 245 5.18 -14.99 5.46
CA PRO A 245 4.95 -16.43 5.57
C PRO A 245 3.47 -16.82 5.52
N GLY A 246 2.58 -16.01 6.09
CA GLY A 246 1.13 -16.29 6.10
C GLY A 246 0.51 -16.38 4.70
N ASP A 247 0.99 -15.58 3.73
CA ASP A 247 0.52 -15.67 2.34
C ASP A 247 0.96 -17.00 1.70
N LEU A 248 2.19 -17.45 1.99
CA LEU A 248 2.75 -18.68 1.45
C LEU A 248 2.11 -19.92 2.07
N GLU A 249 1.80 -19.88 3.37
CA GLU A 249 1.05 -20.92 4.06
C GLU A 249 -0.39 -21.04 3.51
N GLU A 250 -1.04 -19.91 3.23
CA GLU A 250 -2.35 -19.89 2.57
C GLU A 250 -2.27 -20.51 1.17
N ALA A 251 -1.26 -20.16 0.37
CA ALA A 251 -1.03 -20.76 -0.94
C ALA A 251 -0.88 -22.30 -0.87
N ALA A 252 -0.09 -22.78 0.10
CA ALA A 252 0.09 -24.22 0.33
C ALA A 252 -1.22 -24.91 0.72
N LYS A 253 -2.06 -24.29 1.58
CA LYS A 253 -3.40 -24.80 1.93
C LYS A 253 -4.34 -24.89 0.74
N LEU A 254 -4.15 -24.02 -0.25
CA LEU A 254 -4.92 -24.01 -1.50
C LEU A 254 -4.40 -25.01 -2.54
N GLY A 255 -3.36 -25.78 -2.20
CA GLY A 255 -2.82 -26.85 -3.03
C GLY A 255 -1.73 -26.41 -4.01
N ILE A 256 -1.21 -25.19 -3.89
CA ILE A 256 -0.08 -24.74 -4.72
C ILE A 256 1.17 -25.52 -4.31
N PRO A 257 1.88 -26.18 -5.26
CA PRO A 257 3.09 -26.92 -4.96
C PRO A 257 4.17 -26.06 -4.30
N LYS A 258 4.99 -26.67 -3.44
CA LYS A 258 6.00 -25.94 -2.66
C LYS A 258 7.02 -25.24 -3.57
N GLU A 259 7.41 -25.87 -4.66
CA GLU A 259 8.28 -25.35 -5.71
C GLU A 259 7.72 -24.07 -6.38
N ASN A 260 6.40 -23.88 -6.35
CA ASN A 260 5.71 -22.72 -6.88
C ASN A 260 5.38 -21.66 -5.82
N THR A 261 5.73 -21.90 -4.55
CA THR A 261 5.66 -20.90 -3.49
C THR A 261 7.06 -20.40 -3.16
N CYS A 262 7.31 -19.10 -3.29
CA CYS A 262 8.67 -18.55 -3.13
C CYS A 262 8.67 -17.31 -2.23
N HIS A 263 9.71 -17.19 -1.40
CA HIS A 263 9.99 -15.94 -0.70
C HIS A 263 10.43 -14.87 -1.70
N ALA A 264 9.94 -13.64 -1.55
CA ALA A 264 10.20 -12.56 -2.51
C ALA A 264 11.69 -12.33 -2.79
N ASP A 265 12.53 -12.30 -1.76
CA ASP A 265 13.96 -12.05 -1.95
C ASP A 265 14.65 -13.17 -2.76
N VAL A 266 14.23 -14.42 -2.58
CA VAL A 266 14.77 -15.55 -3.36
C VAL A 266 14.35 -15.40 -4.81
N PHE A 267 13.06 -15.18 -5.06
CA PHE A 267 12.50 -15.00 -6.40
C PHE A 267 13.21 -13.89 -7.18
N PHE A 268 13.30 -12.69 -6.62
CA PHE A 268 13.86 -11.55 -7.33
C PHE A 268 15.38 -11.63 -7.51
N ASN A 269 16.10 -12.25 -6.56
CA ASN A 269 17.54 -12.49 -6.73
C ASN A 269 17.82 -13.48 -7.86
N GLU A 270 17.03 -14.56 -7.97
CA GLU A 270 17.15 -15.53 -9.08
C GLU A 270 16.86 -14.90 -10.43
N VAL A 271 15.79 -14.08 -10.52
CA VAL A 271 15.41 -13.40 -11.77
C VAL A 271 16.50 -12.42 -12.21
N VAL A 272 17.06 -11.64 -11.29
CA VAL A 272 18.18 -10.71 -11.59
C VAL A 272 19.41 -11.48 -12.06
N LEU A 273 19.72 -12.63 -11.46
CA LEU A 273 20.82 -13.49 -11.89
C LEU A 273 20.58 -14.13 -13.27
N GLY A 274 19.32 -14.45 -13.61
CA GLY A 274 18.94 -14.95 -14.94
C GLY A 274 19.06 -13.89 -16.03
N MET A 275 18.63 -12.65 -15.76
CA MET A 275 18.74 -11.53 -16.70
C MET A 275 20.20 -11.15 -16.98
N ARG A 276 21.09 -11.18 -15.97
CA ARG A 276 22.52 -10.91 -16.17
C ARG A 276 23.27 -11.97 -16.97
N LYS A 277 22.72 -13.18 -17.12
CA LYS A 277 23.33 -14.25 -17.93
C LYS A 277 22.88 -14.22 -19.39
N THR A 278 21.87 -13.42 -19.71
CA THR A 278 21.25 -13.35 -21.04
C THR A 278 21.47 -12.01 -21.75
N ALA A 279 22.10 -11.04 -21.08
CA ALA A 279 22.63 -9.80 -21.63
C ALA A 279 24.13 -9.93 -21.93
#